data_AF-C4GBZ4-F1
#
_entry.id   AF-C4GBZ4-F1
#
_cell.length_a   1.000
_cell.length_b   1.000
_cell.length_c   1.000
_cell.angle_alpha   90.00
_cell.angle_beta   90.00
_cell.angle_gamma   90.00
#
_symmetry.space_group_name_H-M   'P 1'
#
loop_
_entity.id
_entity.type
_entity.pdbx_description
1 polymer ?
#
loop_
_entity_poly.entity_id
_entity_poly.type
_entity_poly.pdbx_seq_one_letter_code
_entity_poly.pdbx_strand_id
1 'polypeptide(L)' 'MPIFKEGGEAMDFDYFYNREAERFNFLKVPEILVDGEKFKGLSAEAIILYSMLLKRTGMSFKNNWIDKDGRVFIYFYC' A
#
# COMPACT_ATOMS: atom_id res chain seq x y z
N MET A 1 0.54 39.86 -14.01
CA MET A 1 1.55 40.95 -13.96
C MET A 1 2.70 40.43 -13.10
N PRO A 2 3.87 40.10 -13.66
CA PRO A 2 4.95 39.49 -12.90
C PRO A 2 5.80 40.57 -12.25
N ILE A 3 6.22 40.32 -11.01
CA ILE A 3 7.30 41.06 -10.34
C ILE A 3 8.48 40.09 -10.23
N PHE A 4 9.55 40.42 -10.95
CA PHE A 4 10.84 39.74 -10.87
C PHE A 4 11.55 40.18 -9.59
N LYS A 5 12.20 39.25 -8.89
CA LYS A 5 13.37 39.53 -8.06
C LYS A 5 14.52 38.67 -8.56
N GLU A 6 15.59 39.36 -8.96
CA GLU A 6 16.86 38.80 -9.40
C GLU A 6 17.70 38.31 -8.21
N GLY A 7 18.54 37.30 -8.47
CA GLY A 7 19.77 37.08 -7.72
C GLY A 7 19.71 36.02 -6.61
N GLY A 8 19.92 34.78 -7.01
CA GLY A 8 20.23 33.64 -6.14
C GLY A 8 20.28 32.41 -7.02
N GLU A 9 21.38 31.64 -6.99
CA GLU A 9 21.54 30.41 -7.77
C GLU A 9 20.22 29.63 -7.79
N ALA A 10 19.72 29.33 -8.98
CA ALA A 10 18.58 28.43 -9.14
C ALA A 10 19.03 27.07 -8.60
N MET A 11 18.80 26.83 -7.31
CA MET A 11 18.79 25.48 -6.77
C MET A 11 17.76 24.73 -7.59
N ASP A 12 18.25 23.89 -8.50
CA ASP A 12 17.47 22.89 -9.18
C ASP A 12 17.00 21.92 -8.11
N PHE A 13 15.91 22.28 -7.43
CA PHE A 13 15.18 21.33 -6.63
C PHE A 13 14.59 20.37 -7.64
N ASP A 14 15.25 19.22 -7.77
CA ASP A 14 14.78 18.05 -8.52
C ASP A 14 13.50 17.59 -7.81
N TYR A 15 12.39 18.28 -8.09
CA TYR A 15 11.11 17.99 -7.49
C TYR A 15 10.72 16.59 -7.93
N PHE A 16 10.55 15.68 -6.96
CA PHE A 16 10.07 14.34 -7.22
C PHE A 16 8.68 14.40 -7.85
N TYR A 17 8.63 14.35 -9.19
CA TYR A 17 7.42 14.33 -10.00
C TYR A 17 6.69 13.00 -9.83
N ASN A 18 6.03 12.79 -8.70
CA ASN A 18 4.87 11.90 -8.45
C ASN A 18 4.93 10.43 -8.97
N ARG A 19 6.07 9.95 -9.48
CA ARG A 19 6.29 8.57 -9.97
C ARG A 19 7.16 7.74 -9.04
N GLU A 20 7.70 8.34 -7.99
CA GLU A 20 8.44 7.59 -6.98
C GLU A 20 7.53 6.91 -5.98
N ALA A 21 6.40 7.53 -5.63
CA ALA A 21 5.44 6.95 -4.69
C ALA A 21 4.91 5.58 -5.16
N GLU A 22 4.76 5.37 -6.48
CA GLU A 22 4.37 4.07 -7.04
C GLU A 22 5.50 3.04 -7.03
N ARG A 23 6.77 3.47 -7.12
CA ARG A 23 7.94 2.56 -7.04
C ARG A 23 8.04 1.85 -5.68
N PHE A 24 7.40 2.39 -4.64
CA PHE A 24 7.41 1.82 -3.30
C PHE A 24 6.10 1.08 -2.94
N ASN A 25 5.26 0.77 -3.93
CA ASN A 25 3.96 0.16 -3.67
C ASN A 25 4.01 -1.38 -3.58
N PHE A 26 4.65 -1.89 -2.54
CA PHE A 26 4.86 -3.33 -2.36
C PHE A 26 3.64 -4.05 -1.77
N LEU A 27 3.55 -5.36 -2.05
CA LEU A 27 2.73 -6.28 -1.27
C LEU A 27 3.58 -6.85 -0.13
N LYS A 28 3.03 -6.78 1.09
CA LYS A 28 3.63 -7.45 2.25
C LYS A 28 3.09 -8.88 2.30
N VAL A 29 3.99 -9.85 2.22
CA VAL A 29 3.67 -11.27 2.35
C VAL A 29 4.15 -11.73 3.73
N PRO A 30 3.27 -12.27 4.59
CA PRO A 30 3.70 -12.90 5.83
C PRO A 30 4.54 -14.15 5.55
N GLU A 31 5.74 -14.24 6.13
CA GLU A 31 6.66 -15.38 5.97
C GLU A 31 6.01 -16.72 6.36
N ILE A 32 5.11 -16.71 7.35
CA ILE A 32 4.38 -17.91 7.77
C ILE A 32 3.54 -18.54 6.66
N LEU A 33 3.07 -17.76 5.67
CA LEU A 33 2.32 -18.30 4.52
C LEU A 33 3.23 -18.98 3.50
N VAL A 34 4.53 -18.68 3.53
CA VAL A 34 5.54 -19.24 2.62
C VAL A 34 6.19 -20.46 3.25
N ASP A 35 6.65 -20.33 4.50
CA ASP A 35 7.51 -21.32 5.15
C ASP A 35 6.81 -22.13 6.25
N GLY A 36 5.59 -21.73 6.63
CA GLY A 36 4.86 -22.40 7.70
C GLY A 36 4.32 -23.77 7.27
N GLU A 37 4.66 -24.83 8.01
CA GLU A 37 4.17 -26.20 7.74
C GLU A 37 2.64 -26.29 7.68
N LYS A 38 1.91 -25.44 8.42
CA LYS A 38 0.44 -25.37 8.37
C LYS A 38 -0.12 -24.87 7.04
N PHE A 39 0.67 -24.12 6.29
CA PHE A 39 0.29 -23.48 5.02
C PHE A 39 0.98 -24.15 3.81
N LYS A 40 1.65 -25.27 4.05
CA LYS A 40 2.31 -26.07 3.03
C LYS A 40 1.29 -26.53 1.99
N GLY A 41 1.58 -26.23 0.73
CA GLY A 41 0.69 -26.54 -0.40
C GLY A 41 -0.27 -25.42 -0.80
N LEU A 42 -0.22 -24.25 -0.15
CA LEU A 42 -0.86 -23.05 -0.72
C LEU A 42 -0.25 -22.73 -2.08
N SER A 43 -1.10 -22.37 -3.04
CA SER A 43 -0.63 -21.88 -4.33
C SER A 43 -0.06 -20.46 -4.17
N ALA A 44 0.85 -20.09 -5.07
CA ALA A 44 1.41 -18.73 -5.06
C ALA A 44 0.30 -17.68 -5.25
N GLU A 45 -0.71 -17.97 -6.06
CA GLU A 45 -1.87 -17.12 -6.28
C GLU A 45 -2.67 -16.90 -5.00
N ALA A 46 -2.85 -17.92 -4.16
CA ALA A 46 -3.53 -17.80 -2.88
C ALA A 46 -2.77 -16.89 -1.91
N ILE A 47 -1.43 -17.02 -1.87
CA ILE A 47 -0.56 -16.18 -1.03
C ILE A 47 -0.60 -14.71 -1.50
N ILE A 48 -0.56 -14.49 -2.82
CA ILE A 48 -0.66 -13.16 -3.42
C ILE A 48 -2.04 -12.56 -3.13
N LEU A 49 -3.12 -13.32 -3.33
CA LEU A 49 -4.49 -12.88 -3.05
C LEU A 49 -4.64 -12.46 -1.58
N TYR A 50 -4.15 -13.27 -0.64
CA TYR A 50 -4.16 -12.90 0.78
C TYR A 50 -3.41 -11.59 1.03
N SER A 51 -2.24 -11.42 0.43
CA SER A 51 -1.42 -10.21 0.59
C SER A 51 -2.12 -8.96 0.05
N MET A 52 -2.86 -9.09 -1.06
CA MET A 52 -3.71 -8.02 -1.60
C MET A 52 -4.85 -7.65 -0.66
N LEU A 53 -5.54 -8.66 -0.10
CA LEU A 53 -6.62 -8.44 0.87
C LEU A 53 -6.09 -7.82 2.17
N LEU A 54 -4.92 -8.23 2.65
CA LEU A 54 -4.28 -7.66 3.83
C LEU A 54 -4.00 -6.16 3.64
N LYS A 55 -3.42 -5.79 2.49
CA LYS A 55 -3.21 -4.38 2.12
C LYS A 55 -4.52 -3.58 2.08
N ARG A 56 -5.60 -4.20 1.59
CA ARG A 56 -6.94 -3.58 1.55
C ARG A 56 -7.60 -3.46 2.92
N THR A 57 -7.30 -4.36 3.85
CA THR A 57 -7.76 -4.28 5.25
C THR A 57 -7.25 -2.99 5.91
N GLY A 58 -6.00 -2.61 5.64
CA GLY A 58 -5.45 -1.33 6.13
C GLY A 58 -6.22 -0.10 5.63
N MET A 59 -6.74 -0.13 4.40
CA MET A 59 -7.63 0.92 3.88
C MET A 59 -9.03 0.85 4.52
N SER A 60 -9.53 -0.36 4.74
CA SER A 60 -10.85 -0.59 5.36
C SER A 60 -10.87 -0.04 6.80
N PHE A 61 -9.80 -0.25 7.57
CA PHE A 61 -9.64 0.34 8.90
C PHE A 61 -9.66 1.88 8.86
N LYS A 62 -8.94 2.50 7.92
CA LYS A 62 -8.95 3.97 7.74
C LYS A 62 -10.33 4.51 7.37
N ASN A 63 -11.14 3.71 6.68
CA ASN A 63 -12.51 4.05 6.29
C ASN A 63 -13.55 3.69 7.36
N ASN A 64 -13.12 3.29 8.56
CA ASN A 64 -13.98 2.89 9.67
C ASN A 64 -14.92 1.71 9.32
N TRP A 65 -14.46 0.80 8.45
CA TRP A 65 -15.16 -0.45 8.13
C TRP A 65 -14.86 -1.50 9.21
N ILE A 66 -15.48 -1.29 10.36
CA ILE A 66 -15.29 -2.06 11.58
C ILE A 66 -16.67 -2.52 12.06
N ASP A 67 -16.81 -3.80 12.39
CA ASP A 67 -18.06 -4.34 12.91
C ASP A 67 -18.26 -4.00 14.40
N LYS A 68 -19.40 -4.43 14.95
CA LYS A 68 -19.76 -4.25 16.37
C LYS A 68 -18.78 -4.91 17.35
N ASP A 69 -18.02 -5.90 16.91
CA ASP A 69 -17.05 -6.65 17.72
C ASP A 69 -15.62 -6.08 17.55
N GLY A 70 -15.47 -4.97 16.84
CA GLY A 70 -14.17 -4.31 16.61
C GLY A 70 -13.34 -4.94 15.49
N ARG A 71 -13.94 -5.78 14.64
CA ARG A 71 -13.22 -6.51 13.58
C ARG A 71 -13.28 -5.71 12.28
N VAL A 72 -12.13 -5.55 11.65
CA VAL A 72 -12.03 -4.94 10.31
C VAL A 72 -12.45 -5.95 9.27
N PHE A 73 -13.39 -5.58 8.42
CA PHE A 73 -13.85 -6.43 7.33
C PHE A 73 -13.58 -5.76 5.97
N ILE A 74 -13.63 -6.56 4.91
CA ILE A 74 -13.40 -6.10 3.53
C ILE A 74 -14.71 -6.27 2.75
N TYR A 75 -15.23 -5.18 2.17
CA TYR A 75 -16.31 -5.28 1.17
C TYR A 75 -15.76 -5.68 -0.19
N PHE A 76 -15.90 -6.94 -0.58
CA PHE A 76 -15.48 -7.42 -1.90
C PHE A 76 -16.65 -7.33 -2.88
N TYR A 77 -16.57 -6.40 -3.83
CA TYR A 77 -17.47 -6.35 -4.99
C TYR A 77 -16.70 -6.96 -6.16
N CYS A 78 -17.29 -7.99 -6.78
CA CYS A 78 -16.77 -8.63 -7.98
C CYS A 78 -17.31 -7.92 -9.23
#